data_AF-A0A6J7IMR8-F1
#
_entry.id   AF-A0A6J7IMR8-F1
#
_cell.length_a   1.000
_cell.length_b   1.000
_cell.length_c   1.000
_cell.angle_alpha   90.00
_cell.angle_beta   90.00
_cell.angle_gamma   90.00
#
_symmetry.space_group_name_H-M   'P 1'
#
loop_
_entity.id
_entity.type
_entity.pdbx_description
1 polymer ?
#
loop_
_entity_poly.entity_id
_entity_poly.type
_entity_poly.pdbx_seq_one_letter_code
_entity_poly.pdbx_strand_id
1 'polypeptide(L)'
;MPKAVGIDLGTTNSVVSVLEAGDPVVIPNAEGSRTTPSVVAFAKNGEVLVGEVAKRQAITNPDRTIRSVKRHVGTNWTTDIDGKAYTSQEISARTLMKLKRDAEAYLGDTVTQAVITVPAYFDDAQRTATKEAGQIAGLEVLRIINEPTAAALAYGLDKEGTDQTILVFDLGGGTFDVSVLEIGDGVFEVKSTHGDTKLGGDDWDDRIIKWMVDSFKAAHGVDLAKDNMATQRLKEAAEKAKIELSQVQQTQINLPFITATPDGPLHLDEQLTRATFQEITSDLLERCRIPFEQAIKDAGLTKGDVDHVVLVGGSTRMPAVVDLVKEMTGNDPHKGVNPDEVVAIGAAVQAGVLKGEVKDVLLLDVTPLSLGIETKGSVMTKLIERNTTIPTRRTEVFTTAEDNQSSVEIHVLQGEREMANFNKTLGKFQLVDLPPAPRGIPQIEVTFDIDANGIVHVSAKDRATNKEQSMTITGQSSLSKDAIDQMVKDAEAHAEEDRQRREEADIRNSADSLVYQTEKLLKDQGDKITAEERANVETKLADLKTAISGSELETIKSATETLMTASQEFTQKLYEQAAANESAGAAGGASSAPSDDEVVDAEIVDDEGN
;
A
#
# COMPACT_ATOMS: atom_id res chain seq x y z
N MET A 1 -13.02 -3.69 21.60
CA MET A 1 -13.38 -2.86 20.43
C MET A 1 -12.40 -3.23 19.33
N PRO A 2 -12.84 -3.34 18.07
CA PRO A 2 -11.94 -3.60 16.95
C PRO A 2 -10.78 -2.60 16.95
N LYS A 3 -9.54 -3.07 16.81
CA LYS A 3 -8.38 -2.18 16.70
C LYS A 3 -8.45 -1.41 15.38
N ALA A 4 -8.10 -0.12 15.41
CA ALA A 4 -7.88 0.64 14.20
C ALA A 4 -6.44 0.46 13.73
N VAL A 5 -6.24 0.31 12.42
CA VAL A 5 -4.91 0.13 11.82
C VAL A 5 -4.45 1.41 11.10
N GLY A 6 -3.15 1.60 11.01
CA GLY A 6 -2.51 2.57 10.13
C GLY A 6 -2.06 1.88 8.85
N ILE A 7 -2.47 2.40 7.69
CA ILE A 7 -2.11 1.83 6.39
C ILE A 7 -1.35 2.87 5.58
N ASP A 8 -0.10 2.54 5.23
CA ASP A 8 0.60 3.20 4.15
C ASP A 8 0.23 2.55 2.82
N LEU A 9 -0.61 3.22 2.02
CA LEU A 9 -1.00 2.75 0.69
C LEU A 9 -0.05 3.31 -0.36
N GLY A 10 1.16 2.78 -0.50
CA GLY A 10 2.16 3.34 -1.41
C GLY A 10 2.00 2.94 -2.89
N THR A 11 2.70 3.65 -3.77
CA THR A 11 2.67 3.39 -5.23
C THR A 11 3.22 2.02 -5.59
N THR A 12 4.34 1.63 -4.97
CA THR A 12 5.07 0.38 -5.28
C THR A 12 4.85 -0.68 -4.22
N ASN A 13 4.88 -0.28 -2.95
CA ASN A 13 4.65 -1.14 -1.80
C ASN A 13 3.68 -0.47 -0.85
N SER A 14 2.94 -1.27 -0.10
CA SER A 14 2.05 -0.82 0.97
C SER A 14 2.42 -1.54 2.26
N VAL A 15 2.13 -0.90 3.39
CA VAL A 15 2.47 -1.37 4.74
C VAL A 15 1.28 -1.16 5.66
N VAL A 16 1.06 -2.10 6.58
CA VAL A 16 0.02 -1.98 7.61
C VAL A 16 0.65 -2.11 8.98
N SER A 17 0.23 -1.24 9.89
CA SER A 17 0.69 -1.16 11.27
C SER A 17 -0.48 -1.02 12.22
N VAL A 18 -0.28 -1.37 13.48
CA VAL A 18 -1.27 -1.30 14.55
C VAL A 18 -0.61 -0.79 15.82
N LEU A 19 -1.39 -0.20 16.72
CA LEU A 19 -0.91 0.13 18.06
C LEU A 19 -1.10 -1.07 19.00
N GLU A 20 -0.03 -1.47 19.68
CA GLU A 20 -0.03 -2.56 20.65
C GLU A 20 0.58 -2.08 21.96
N ALA A 21 -0.22 -2.05 23.02
CA ALA A 21 0.22 -1.59 24.33
C ALA A 21 0.84 -0.17 24.36
N GLY A 22 0.48 0.69 23.39
CA GLY A 22 1.03 2.04 23.24
C GLY A 22 2.13 2.16 22.20
N ASP A 23 2.71 1.04 21.75
CA ASP A 23 3.79 1.03 20.77
C ASP A 23 3.25 0.71 19.36
N PRO A 24 3.66 1.45 18.32
CA PRO A 24 3.27 1.14 16.95
C PRO A 24 4.09 -0.04 16.39
N VAL A 25 3.39 -1.07 15.91
CA VAL A 25 3.97 -2.31 15.38
C VAL A 25 3.54 -2.51 13.93
N VAL A 26 4.50 -2.69 13.02
CA VAL A 26 4.22 -3.09 11.63
C VAL A 26 3.91 -4.58 11.59
N ILE A 27 2.82 -4.93 10.90
CA ILE A 27 2.33 -6.30 10.76
C ILE A 27 2.97 -6.94 9.52
N PRO A 28 3.62 -8.11 9.64
CA PRO A 28 4.07 -8.87 8.48
C PRO A 28 2.88 -9.46 7.73
N ASN A 29 2.97 -9.49 6.40
CA ASN A 29 1.98 -10.15 5.55
C ASN A 29 2.06 -11.68 5.64
N ALA A 30 1.09 -12.37 5.03
CA ALA A 30 1.07 -13.83 4.97
C ALA A 30 2.35 -14.47 4.37
N GLU A 31 3.08 -13.72 3.54
CA GLU A 31 4.34 -14.14 2.94
C GLU A 31 5.57 -13.90 3.85
N GLY A 32 5.38 -13.33 5.04
CA GLY A 32 6.43 -13.04 6.03
C GLY A 32 7.20 -11.73 5.78
N SER A 33 6.79 -10.91 4.80
CA SER A 33 7.37 -9.61 4.52
C SER A 33 6.65 -8.51 5.28
N ARG A 34 7.37 -7.47 5.70
CA ARG A 34 6.80 -6.27 6.35
C ARG A 34 6.22 -5.27 5.36
N THR A 35 6.43 -5.49 4.07
CA THR A 35 5.86 -4.71 2.98
C THR A 35 5.16 -5.62 1.98
N THR A 36 4.08 -5.13 1.40
CA THR A 36 3.29 -5.84 0.39
C THR A 36 3.36 -5.07 -0.92
N PRO A 37 3.82 -5.66 -2.04
CA PRO A 37 3.79 -4.97 -3.33
C PRO A 37 2.38 -4.49 -3.70
N SER A 38 2.25 -3.23 -4.12
CA SER A 38 0.99 -2.63 -4.59
C SER A 38 0.70 -3.10 -6.03
N VAL A 39 0.55 -4.42 -6.19
CA VAL A 39 0.37 -5.12 -7.46
C VAL A 39 -0.87 -6.00 -7.36
N VAL A 40 -1.76 -5.87 -8.34
CA VAL A 40 -2.99 -6.66 -8.45
C VAL A 40 -2.99 -7.36 -9.79
N ALA A 41 -3.24 -8.66 -9.80
CA ALA A 41 -3.34 -9.43 -11.02
C ALA A 41 -4.62 -10.25 -11.07
N PHE A 42 -5.21 -10.33 -12.25
CA PHE A 42 -6.35 -11.19 -12.53
C PHE A 42 -5.84 -12.42 -13.26
N ALA A 43 -5.75 -13.54 -12.56
CA ALA A 43 -5.35 -14.81 -13.14
C ALA A 43 -6.40 -15.31 -14.15
N LYS A 44 -6.00 -16.24 -15.01
CA LYS A 44 -6.86 -16.77 -16.09
C LYS A 44 -8.05 -17.60 -15.59
N ASN A 45 -7.93 -18.16 -14.38
CA ASN A 45 -9.00 -18.86 -13.66
C ASN A 45 -9.95 -17.89 -12.91
N GLY A 46 -9.82 -16.58 -13.15
CA GLY A 46 -10.60 -15.54 -12.46
C GLY A 46 -10.12 -15.20 -11.04
N GLU A 47 -9.01 -15.80 -10.58
CA GLU A 47 -8.45 -15.46 -9.25
C GLU A 47 -7.87 -14.05 -9.22
N VAL A 48 -8.11 -13.34 -8.13
CA VAL A 48 -7.50 -12.04 -7.88
C VAL A 48 -6.28 -12.25 -6.98
N LEU A 49 -5.10 -12.07 -7.56
CA LEU A 49 -3.83 -12.13 -6.85
C LEU A 49 -3.43 -10.72 -6.43
N VAL A 50 -2.90 -10.56 -5.22
CA VAL A 50 -2.42 -9.27 -4.71
C VAL A 50 -1.06 -9.47 -4.04
N GLY A 51 -0.16 -8.49 -4.14
CA GLY A 51 1.14 -8.54 -3.49
C GLY A 51 2.18 -9.34 -4.27
N GLU A 52 2.99 -10.11 -3.55
CA GLU A 52 4.14 -10.83 -4.11
C GLU A 52 3.72 -11.89 -5.15
N VAL A 53 2.60 -12.56 -4.91
CA VAL A 53 2.05 -13.56 -5.84
C VAL A 53 1.65 -12.91 -7.17
N ALA A 54 1.05 -11.71 -7.12
CA ALA A 54 0.72 -10.92 -8.31
C ALA A 54 1.98 -10.42 -9.00
N LYS A 55 2.98 -9.93 -8.25
CA LYS A 55 4.27 -9.48 -8.81
C LYS A 55 4.98 -10.61 -9.57
N ARG A 56 5.03 -11.83 -9.00
CA ARG A 56 5.74 -12.98 -9.57
C ARG A 56 5.20 -13.43 -10.92
N GLN A 57 3.88 -13.39 -11.13
CA GLN A 57 3.26 -13.86 -12.36
C GLN A 57 3.18 -12.79 -13.47
N ALA A 58 3.60 -11.55 -13.18
CA ALA A 58 3.47 -10.40 -14.08
C ALA A 58 4.11 -10.65 -15.45
N ILE A 59 5.26 -11.34 -15.49
CA ILE A 59 5.99 -11.69 -16.72
C ILE A 59 5.11 -12.49 -17.70
N THR A 60 4.31 -13.43 -17.19
CA THR A 60 3.49 -14.34 -17.99
C THR A 60 2.05 -13.84 -18.20
N ASN A 61 1.70 -12.73 -17.57
CA ASN A 61 0.35 -12.17 -17.57
C ASN A 61 0.35 -10.62 -17.55
N PRO A 62 1.14 -9.95 -18.41
CA PRO A 62 1.38 -8.51 -18.30
C PRO A 62 0.10 -7.68 -18.47
N ASP A 63 -0.78 -8.08 -19.40
CA ASP A 63 -2.00 -7.31 -19.72
C ASP A 63 -3.07 -7.39 -18.63
N ARG A 64 -2.95 -8.32 -17.68
CA ARG A 64 -3.89 -8.52 -16.57
C ARG A 64 -3.23 -8.27 -15.21
N THR A 65 -2.07 -7.61 -15.19
CA THR A 65 -1.32 -7.28 -13.98
C THR A 65 -1.13 -5.78 -13.88
N ILE A 66 -1.74 -5.18 -12.86
CA ILE A 66 -1.74 -3.74 -12.64
C ILE A 66 -0.71 -3.42 -11.54
N ARG A 67 0.17 -2.47 -11.84
CA ARG A 67 1.15 -1.88 -10.90
C ARG A 67 0.99 -0.36 -10.90
N SER A 68 1.52 0.30 -9.86
CA SER A 68 1.60 1.77 -9.78
C SER A 68 0.25 2.49 -9.93
N VAL A 69 -0.85 1.84 -9.55
CA VAL A 69 -2.21 2.37 -9.73
C VAL A 69 -2.43 3.70 -9.00
N LYS A 70 -1.65 3.97 -7.94
CA LYS A 70 -1.68 5.22 -7.19
C LYS A 70 -1.40 6.46 -8.06
N ARG A 71 -0.63 6.31 -9.16
CA ARG A 71 -0.41 7.40 -10.15
C ARG A 71 -1.68 7.77 -10.94
N HIS A 72 -2.72 6.95 -10.87
CA HIS A 72 -4.00 7.11 -11.58
C HIS A 72 -5.17 7.47 -10.64
N VAL A 73 -4.98 7.38 -9.33
CA VAL A 73 -6.01 7.73 -8.34
C VAL A 73 -6.45 9.18 -8.54
N GLY A 74 -7.75 9.44 -8.40
CA GLY A 74 -8.36 10.76 -8.64
C GLY A 74 -8.57 11.12 -10.12
N THR A 75 -8.23 10.24 -11.06
CA THR A 75 -8.46 10.44 -12.51
C THR A 75 -9.58 9.55 -13.05
N ASN A 76 -9.97 9.74 -14.32
CA ASN A 76 -10.95 8.87 -15.00
C ASN A 76 -10.30 7.61 -15.60
N TRP A 77 -9.13 7.20 -15.11
CA TRP A 77 -8.43 6.03 -15.59
C TRP A 77 -9.22 4.75 -15.26
N THR A 78 -9.35 3.89 -16.25
CA THR A 78 -9.95 2.56 -16.12
C THR A 78 -9.12 1.54 -16.88
N THR A 79 -9.16 0.29 -16.44
CA THR A 79 -8.58 -0.86 -17.16
C THR A 79 -9.66 -1.92 -17.39
N ASP A 80 -9.75 -2.47 -18.60
CA ASP A 80 -10.70 -3.54 -18.92
C ASP A 80 -10.07 -4.89 -18.61
N ILE A 81 -10.75 -5.69 -17.77
CA ILE A 81 -10.40 -7.08 -17.52
C ILE A 81 -11.66 -7.90 -17.74
N ASP A 82 -11.62 -8.76 -18.77
CA ASP A 82 -12.72 -9.65 -19.15
C ASP A 82 -14.06 -8.91 -19.39
N GLY A 83 -14.01 -7.69 -19.93
CA GLY A 83 -15.20 -6.87 -20.21
C GLY A 83 -15.75 -6.09 -19.02
N LYS A 84 -15.10 -6.15 -17.85
CA LYS A 84 -15.36 -5.23 -16.72
C LYS A 84 -14.30 -4.12 -16.71
N ALA A 85 -14.76 -2.87 -16.77
CA ALA A 85 -13.93 -1.69 -16.61
C ALA A 85 -13.68 -1.41 -15.11
N TYR A 86 -12.49 -1.74 -14.63
CA TYR A 86 -12.06 -1.48 -13.26
C TYR A 86 -11.48 -0.07 -13.12
N THR A 87 -11.90 0.63 -12.07
CA THR A 87 -11.41 1.95 -11.69
C THR A 87 -10.12 1.88 -10.85
N SER A 88 -9.42 3.00 -10.73
CA SER A 88 -8.25 3.11 -9.83
C SER A 88 -8.59 2.81 -8.36
N GLN A 89 -9.80 3.18 -7.92
CA GLN A 89 -10.31 2.93 -6.58
C GLN A 89 -10.52 1.44 -6.33
N GLU A 90 -11.14 0.70 -7.27
CA GLU A 90 -11.33 -0.75 -7.13
C GLU A 90 -10.02 -1.52 -7.07
N ILE A 91 -9.04 -1.16 -7.90
CA ILE A 91 -7.71 -1.80 -7.86
C ILE A 91 -7.00 -1.47 -6.54
N SER A 92 -7.06 -0.22 -6.08
CA SER A 92 -6.46 0.18 -4.79
C SER A 92 -7.13 -0.52 -3.61
N ALA A 93 -8.45 -0.69 -3.67
CA ALA A 93 -9.23 -1.42 -2.67
C ALA A 93 -8.78 -2.88 -2.54
N ARG A 94 -8.35 -3.53 -3.63
CA ARG A 94 -7.80 -4.89 -3.58
C ARG A 94 -6.50 -4.99 -2.78
N THR A 95 -5.63 -4.00 -2.92
CA THR A 95 -4.44 -3.87 -2.06
C THR A 95 -4.84 -3.69 -0.60
N LEU A 96 -5.77 -2.77 -0.31
CA LEU A 96 -6.27 -2.52 1.04
C LEU A 96 -6.95 -3.76 1.65
N MET A 97 -7.71 -4.53 0.87
CA MET A 97 -8.32 -5.78 1.31
C MET A 97 -7.30 -6.85 1.66
N LYS A 98 -6.16 -6.92 0.96
CA LYS A 98 -5.07 -7.83 1.37
C LYS A 98 -4.44 -7.37 2.69
N LEU A 99 -4.13 -6.09 2.84
CA LEU A 99 -3.56 -5.54 4.08
C LEU A 99 -4.50 -5.73 5.28
N LYS A 100 -5.81 -5.51 5.08
CA LYS A 100 -6.85 -5.80 6.07
C LYS A 100 -6.84 -7.28 6.46
N ARG A 101 -6.87 -8.20 5.49
CA ARG A 101 -6.82 -9.65 5.74
C ARG A 101 -5.56 -10.07 6.50
N ASP A 102 -4.40 -9.53 6.13
CA ASP A 102 -3.14 -9.81 6.81
C ASP A 102 -3.17 -9.29 8.27
N ALA A 103 -3.74 -8.10 8.50
CA ALA A 103 -3.93 -7.55 9.85
C ALA A 103 -4.93 -8.36 10.69
N GLU A 104 -6.05 -8.81 10.10
CA GLU A 104 -7.04 -9.67 10.77
C GLU A 104 -6.44 -11.02 11.18
N ALA A 105 -5.64 -11.62 10.30
CA ALA A 105 -4.93 -12.87 10.58
C ALA A 105 -3.91 -12.71 11.72
N TYR A 106 -3.20 -11.58 11.76
CA TYR A 106 -2.24 -11.27 12.83
C TYR A 106 -2.93 -11.03 14.18
N LEU A 107 -4.01 -10.24 14.18
CA LEU A 107 -4.72 -9.84 15.41
C LEU A 107 -5.67 -10.91 15.95
N GLY A 108 -6.12 -11.83 15.09
CA GLY A 108 -7.15 -12.81 15.45
C GLY A 108 -8.54 -12.17 15.67
N ASP A 109 -8.78 -10.98 15.11
CA ASP A 109 -10.03 -10.22 15.22
C ASP A 109 -10.31 -9.45 13.91
N THR A 110 -11.54 -8.99 13.71
CA THR A 110 -11.96 -8.24 12.52
C THR A 110 -11.41 -6.81 12.55
N VAL A 111 -10.95 -6.31 11.40
CA VAL A 111 -10.45 -4.93 11.25
C VAL A 111 -11.42 -4.13 10.40
N THR A 112 -12.13 -3.19 11.02
CA THR A 112 -13.16 -2.38 10.34
C THR A 112 -12.78 -0.92 10.17
N GLN A 113 -11.70 -0.46 10.81
CA GLN A 113 -11.35 0.96 10.88
C GLN A 113 -9.88 1.18 10.54
N ALA A 114 -9.60 2.22 9.75
CA ALA A 114 -8.24 2.53 9.33
C ALA A 114 -7.97 4.04 9.24
N VAL A 115 -6.71 4.40 9.46
CA VAL A 115 -6.10 5.65 8.97
C VAL A 115 -5.29 5.30 7.73
N ILE A 116 -5.53 5.99 6.61
CA ILE A 116 -4.88 5.69 5.32
C ILE A 116 -4.05 6.89 4.88
N THR A 117 -2.85 6.63 4.38
CA THR A 117 -1.90 7.67 3.96
C THR A 117 -2.14 8.14 2.53
N VAL A 118 -1.79 9.40 2.27
CA VAL A 118 -1.71 9.98 0.92
C VAL A 118 -0.50 10.92 0.81
N PRO A 119 0.05 11.14 -0.39
CA PRO A 119 1.05 12.18 -0.62
C PRO A 119 0.53 13.54 -0.15
N ALA A 120 1.39 14.36 0.48
CA ALA A 120 0.96 15.65 1.01
C ALA A 120 0.41 16.56 -0.08
N TYR A 121 0.98 16.48 -1.29
CA TYR A 121 0.57 17.27 -2.44
C TYR A 121 -0.60 16.70 -3.25
N PHE A 122 -1.31 15.67 -2.74
CA PHE A 122 -2.54 15.18 -3.36
C PHE A 122 -3.65 16.24 -3.34
N ASP A 123 -4.33 16.37 -4.49
CA ASP A 123 -5.52 17.19 -4.62
C ASP A 123 -6.76 16.51 -4.00
N ASP A 124 -7.88 17.25 -3.97
CA ASP A 124 -9.13 16.79 -3.38
C ASP A 124 -9.71 15.52 -4.06
N ALA A 125 -9.56 15.40 -5.39
CA ALA A 125 -10.03 14.25 -6.15
C ALA A 125 -9.24 12.99 -5.77
N GLN A 126 -7.93 13.12 -5.60
CA GLN A 126 -7.05 12.02 -5.21
C GLN A 126 -7.30 11.57 -3.76
N ARG A 127 -7.50 12.52 -2.85
CA ARG A 127 -7.86 12.24 -1.44
C ARG A 127 -9.20 11.52 -1.34
N THR A 128 -10.21 12.02 -2.05
CA THR A 128 -11.55 11.42 -2.09
C THR A 128 -11.49 10.00 -2.66
N ALA A 129 -10.83 9.79 -3.80
CA ALA A 129 -10.69 8.47 -4.41
C ALA A 129 -9.94 7.46 -3.51
N THR A 130 -8.96 7.92 -2.73
CA THR A 130 -8.27 7.06 -1.75
C THR A 130 -9.20 6.67 -0.60
N LYS A 131 -10.01 7.60 -0.10
CA LYS A 131 -11.03 7.33 0.92
C LYS A 131 -12.09 6.35 0.41
N GLU A 132 -12.56 6.52 -0.83
CA GLU A 132 -13.49 5.60 -1.51
C GLU A 132 -12.88 4.20 -1.64
N ALA A 133 -11.61 4.07 -2.00
CA ALA A 133 -10.92 2.78 -2.04
C ALA A 133 -10.93 2.07 -0.68
N GLY A 134 -10.75 2.80 0.42
CA GLY A 134 -10.91 2.28 1.78
C GLY A 134 -12.32 1.78 2.07
N GLN A 135 -13.34 2.55 1.66
CA GLN A 135 -14.74 2.14 1.81
C GLN A 135 -15.05 0.87 1.01
N ILE A 136 -14.61 0.79 -0.25
CA ILE A 136 -14.75 -0.41 -1.10
C ILE A 136 -14.07 -1.63 -0.46
N ALA A 137 -12.94 -1.43 0.25
CA ALA A 137 -12.25 -2.49 0.98
C ALA A 137 -12.94 -2.89 2.31
N GLY A 138 -14.09 -2.30 2.63
CA GLY A 138 -14.81 -2.54 3.88
C GLY A 138 -14.10 -1.97 5.10
N LEU A 139 -13.45 -0.81 4.96
CA LEU A 139 -12.84 -0.04 6.02
C LEU A 139 -13.57 1.29 6.21
N GLU A 140 -13.95 1.60 7.43
CA GLU A 140 -14.28 2.96 7.86
C GLU A 140 -12.97 3.76 7.97
N VAL A 141 -12.76 4.66 7.01
CA VAL A 141 -11.60 5.54 6.97
C VAL A 141 -11.78 6.66 7.99
N LEU A 142 -11.13 6.52 9.14
CA LEU A 142 -11.19 7.49 10.25
C LEU A 142 -10.49 8.81 9.92
N ARG A 143 -9.40 8.71 9.15
CA ARG A 143 -8.60 9.86 8.72
C ARG A 143 -7.82 9.51 7.46
N ILE A 144 -7.75 10.47 6.54
CA ILE A 144 -6.70 10.53 5.52
C ILE A 144 -5.56 11.38 6.08
N ILE A 145 -4.36 10.81 6.21
CA ILE A 145 -3.18 11.51 6.74
C ILE A 145 -2.14 11.70 5.65
N ASN A 146 -1.46 12.85 5.65
CA ASN A 146 -0.35 13.09 4.74
C ASN A 146 0.86 12.23 5.11
N GLU A 147 1.50 11.61 4.12
CA GLU A 147 2.68 10.74 4.27
C GLU A 147 3.81 11.39 5.10
N PRO A 148 4.28 12.61 4.79
CA PRO A 148 5.33 13.24 5.58
C PRO A 148 4.88 13.60 7.00
N THR A 149 3.59 13.94 7.19
CA THR A 149 3.01 14.18 8.52
C THR A 149 2.99 12.90 9.36
N ALA A 150 2.62 11.76 8.77
CA ALA A 150 2.70 10.47 9.43
C ALA A 150 4.15 10.14 9.80
N ALA A 151 5.10 10.35 8.87
CA ALA A 151 6.50 10.11 9.16
C ALA A 151 7.04 10.98 10.31
N ALA A 152 6.60 12.23 10.39
CA ALA A 152 6.93 13.13 11.49
C ALA A 152 6.37 12.65 12.84
N LEU A 153 5.11 12.17 12.89
CA LEU A 153 4.52 11.59 14.10
C LEU A 153 5.33 10.40 14.61
N ALA A 154 5.73 9.50 13.71
CA ALA A 154 6.56 8.35 14.06
C ALA A 154 7.97 8.76 14.55
N TYR A 155 8.56 9.80 13.96
CA TYR A 155 9.85 10.33 14.40
C TYR A 155 9.78 11.01 15.78
N GLY A 156 8.71 11.77 16.04
CA GLY A 156 8.59 12.62 17.21
C GLY A 156 7.95 11.97 18.44
N LEU A 157 7.41 10.76 18.34
CA LEU A 157 6.71 10.09 19.46
C LEU A 157 7.57 9.98 20.73
N ASP A 158 8.86 9.69 20.58
CA ASP A 158 9.81 9.52 21.70
C ASP A 158 10.63 10.78 22.01
N LYS A 159 10.26 11.94 21.45
CA LYS A 159 11.03 13.19 21.55
C LYS A 159 10.33 14.17 22.51
N GLU A 160 10.75 14.17 23.76
CA GLU A 160 10.24 15.10 24.78
C GLU A 160 11.14 16.35 24.94
N GLY A 161 10.51 17.51 25.16
CA GLY A 161 11.13 18.67 25.82
C GLY A 161 12.04 19.57 24.98
N THR A 162 12.07 19.43 23.65
CA THR A 162 12.76 20.38 22.77
C THR A 162 11.94 20.68 21.53
N ASP A 163 11.72 21.96 21.26
CA ASP A 163 11.22 22.43 19.96
C ASP A 163 12.26 22.14 18.89
N GLN A 164 11.85 21.45 17.82
CA GLN A 164 12.71 21.07 16.71
C GLN A 164 12.01 21.37 15.39
N THR A 165 12.74 21.98 14.46
CA THR A 165 12.33 22.12 13.07
C THR A 165 12.85 20.94 12.28
N ILE A 166 11.94 20.12 11.77
CA ILE A 166 12.28 18.96 10.96
C ILE A 166 11.89 19.17 9.50
N LEU A 167 12.68 18.58 8.60
CA LEU A 167 12.34 18.46 7.20
C LEU A 167 12.15 16.99 6.85
N VAL A 168 10.96 16.65 6.38
CA VAL A 168 10.68 15.32 5.83
C VAL A 168 10.83 15.39 4.32
N PHE A 169 11.72 14.55 3.77
CA PHE A 169 11.94 14.39 2.33
C PHE A 169 11.48 12.99 1.94
N ASP A 170 10.31 12.91 1.31
CA ASP A 170 9.68 11.65 0.92
C ASP A 170 9.77 11.44 -0.59
N LEU A 171 10.61 10.50 -1.01
CA LEU A 171 10.71 10.08 -2.41
C LEU A 171 10.34 8.61 -2.53
N GLY A 172 9.08 8.37 -2.87
CA GLY A 172 8.52 7.03 -3.05
C GLY A 172 8.75 6.46 -4.45
N GLY A 173 7.90 5.51 -4.84
CA GLY A 173 7.87 4.95 -6.21
C GLY A 173 7.12 5.82 -7.23
N GLY A 174 6.19 6.64 -6.75
CA GLY A 174 5.26 7.41 -7.61
C GLY A 174 5.27 8.91 -7.41
N THR A 175 5.57 9.34 -6.20
CA THR A 175 5.34 10.68 -5.69
C THR A 175 6.57 11.17 -4.93
N PHE A 176 6.76 12.48 -4.96
CA PHE A 176 7.76 13.20 -4.20
C PHE A 176 7.07 14.27 -3.36
N ASP A 177 7.31 14.27 -2.06
CA ASP A 177 6.86 15.31 -1.15
C ASP A 177 8.03 15.82 -0.29
N VAL A 178 7.94 17.10 0.08
CA VAL A 178 8.82 17.72 1.05
C VAL A 178 8.00 18.60 1.97
N SER A 179 8.11 18.35 3.27
CA SER A 179 7.37 19.10 4.29
C SER A 179 8.32 19.57 5.38
N VAL A 180 8.10 20.81 5.83
CA VAL A 180 8.77 21.39 6.99
C VAL A 180 7.77 21.38 8.14
N LEU A 181 8.19 20.84 9.28
CA LEU A 181 7.36 20.75 10.47
C LEU A 181 8.11 21.30 11.68
N GLU A 182 7.38 21.96 12.57
CA GLU A 182 7.81 22.25 13.94
C GLU A 182 7.21 21.21 14.88
N ILE A 183 8.06 20.59 15.71
CA ILE A 183 7.65 19.60 16.71
C ILE A 183 8.10 20.10 18.08
N GLY A 184 7.17 20.21 19.02
CA GLY A 184 7.45 20.66 20.39
C GLY A 184 6.30 20.39 21.33
N ASP A 185 6.58 19.92 22.55
CA ASP A 185 5.59 19.65 23.60
C ASP A 185 4.33 18.89 23.13
N GLY A 186 4.51 17.88 22.28
CA GLY A 186 3.43 17.06 21.72
C GLY A 186 2.63 17.71 20.60
N VAL A 187 2.99 18.93 20.19
CA VAL A 187 2.41 19.63 19.04
C VAL A 187 3.26 19.37 17.80
N PHE A 188 2.60 18.96 16.71
CA PHE A 188 3.19 18.73 15.40
C PHE A 188 2.53 19.71 14.43
N GLU A 189 3.24 20.76 14.02
CA GLU A 189 2.72 21.79 13.11
C GLU A 189 3.44 21.75 11.77
N VAL A 190 2.69 21.50 10.70
CA VAL A 190 3.22 21.62 9.33
C VAL A 190 3.32 23.10 8.99
N LYS A 191 4.54 23.59 8.74
CA LYS A 191 4.80 24.99 8.35
C LYS A 191 4.65 25.20 6.86
N SER A 192 5.10 24.23 6.08
CA SER A 192 4.96 24.24 4.63
C SER A 192 5.03 22.84 4.05
N THR A 193 4.41 22.65 2.90
CA THR A 193 4.55 21.42 2.13
C THR A 193 4.54 21.71 0.63
N HIS A 194 5.36 20.99 -0.12
CA HIS A 194 5.43 21.02 -1.58
C HIS A 194 5.73 19.62 -2.12
N GLY A 195 5.53 19.39 -3.41
CA GLY A 195 5.82 18.10 -4.00
C GLY A 195 5.60 18.02 -5.50
N ASP A 196 5.77 16.82 -6.03
CA ASP A 196 5.44 16.41 -7.39
C ASP A 196 4.77 15.03 -7.34
N THR A 197 3.46 14.99 -7.62
CA THR A 197 2.66 13.76 -7.57
C THR A 197 2.93 12.79 -8.72
N LYS A 198 3.86 13.12 -9.63
CA LYS A 198 4.31 12.32 -10.78
C LYS A 198 5.83 12.31 -10.88
N LEU A 199 6.49 12.11 -9.75
CA LEU A 199 7.94 11.95 -9.64
C LEU A 199 8.26 10.91 -8.58
N GLY A 200 8.93 9.82 -8.95
CA GLY A 200 9.34 8.78 -8.02
C GLY A 200 10.10 7.66 -8.70
N GLY A 201 10.36 6.59 -7.96
CA GLY A 201 11.17 5.46 -8.40
C GLY A 201 10.80 4.83 -9.74
N ASP A 202 9.52 4.85 -10.15
CA ASP A 202 9.10 4.35 -11.48
C ASP A 202 9.70 5.20 -12.62
N ASP A 203 9.87 6.52 -12.43
CA ASP A 203 10.46 7.39 -13.46
C ASP A 203 11.95 7.10 -13.66
N TRP A 204 12.65 6.71 -12.58
CA TRP A 204 14.04 6.24 -12.65
C TRP A 204 14.12 4.89 -13.37
N ASP A 205 13.19 3.97 -13.09
CA ASP A 205 13.12 2.68 -13.79
C ASP A 205 12.91 2.89 -15.29
N ASP A 206 12.00 3.81 -15.66
CA ASP A 206 11.72 4.15 -17.06
C ASP A 206 12.95 4.70 -17.80
N ARG A 207 13.85 5.42 -17.11
CA ARG A 207 15.13 5.86 -17.72
C ARG A 207 16.07 4.70 -18.00
N ILE A 208 16.16 3.74 -17.10
CA ILE A 208 16.97 2.53 -17.31
C ILE A 208 16.34 1.67 -18.42
N ILE A 209 15.03 1.51 -18.45
CA ILE A 209 14.31 0.80 -19.52
C ILE A 209 14.60 1.45 -20.86
N LYS A 210 14.46 2.78 -20.96
CA LYS A 210 14.76 3.52 -22.20
C LYS A 210 16.20 3.31 -22.64
N TRP A 211 17.16 3.39 -21.71
CA TRP A 211 18.57 3.14 -21.99
C TRP A 211 18.81 1.72 -22.53
N MET A 212 18.20 0.69 -21.92
CA MET A 212 18.26 -0.69 -22.39
C MET A 212 17.65 -0.87 -23.79
N VAL A 213 16.48 -0.27 -24.04
CA VAL A 213 15.80 -0.34 -25.34
C VAL A 213 16.63 0.32 -26.43
N ASP A 214 17.16 1.52 -26.18
CA ASP A 214 17.97 2.26 -27.14
C ASP A 214 19.26 1.49 -27.48
N SER A 215 19.98 0.98 -26.47
CA SER A 215 21.20 0.18 -26.65
C SER A 215 20.92 -1.10 -27.43
N PHE A 216 19.89 -1.85 -27.05
CA PHE A 216 19.51 -3.09 -27.73
C PHE A 216 19.09 -2.86 -29.19
N LYS A 217 18.35 -1.78 -29.45
CA LYS A 217 17.95 -1.37 -30.80
C LYS A 217 19.14 -0.95 -31.64
N ALA A 218 20.12 -0.25 -31.07
CA ALA A 218 21.35 0.11 -31.76
C ALA A 218 22.19 -1.14 -32.11
N ALA A 219 22.27 -2.13 -31.22
CA ALA A 219 23.05 -3.34 -31.41
C ALA A 219 22.40 -4.37 -32.36
N HIS A 220 21.08 -4.54 -32.29
CA HIS A 220 20.37 -5.62 -32.99
C HIS A 220 19.30 -5.16 -33.98
N GLY A 221 19.00 -3.85 -34.05
CA GLY A 221 17.94 -3.32 -34.91
C GLY A 221 16.50 -3.65 -34.45
N VAL A 222 16.33 -4.25 -33.26
CA VAL A 222 15.04 -4.68 -32.72
C VAL A 222 14.59 -3.75 -31.59
N ASP A 223 13.32 -3.37 -31.62
CA ASP A 223 12.72 -2.45 -30.64
C ASP A 223 11.92 -3.23 -29.58
N LEU A 224 12.55 -3.47 -28.42
CA LEU A 224 11.95 -4.26 -27.33
C LEU A 224 10.72 -3.58 -26.70
N ALA A 225 10.53 -2.27 -26.89
CA ALA A 225 9.38 -1.54 -26.34
C ALA A 225 8.04 -1.94 -27.01
N LYS A 226 8.09 -2.70 -28.11
CA LYS A 226 6.90 -3.19 -28.83
C LYS A 226 6.45 -4.57 -28.38
N ASP A 227 7.22 -5.23 -27.51
CA ASP A 227 6.94 -6.56 -26.99
C ASP A 227 6.56 -6.44 -25.50
N ASN A 228 5.30 -6.73 -25.17
CA ASN A 228 4.77 -6.62 -23.80
C ASN A 228 5.52 -7.53 -22.83
N MET A 229 5.89 -8.75 -23.25
CA MET A 229 6.62 -9.69 -22.40
C MET A 229 8.05 -9.19 -22.17
N ALA A 230 8.72 -8.69 -23.21
CA ALA A 230 10.05 -8.11 -23.08
C ALA A 230 10.04 -6.89 -22.17
N THR A 231 9.06 -5.99 -22.34
CA THR A 231 8.93 -4.77 -21.54
C THR A 231 8.70 -5.06 -20.06
N GLN A 232 7.90 -6.07 -19.73
CA GLN A 232 7.73 -6.49 -18.33
C GLN A 232 9.04 -7.01 -17.71
N ARG A 233 9.82 -7.81 -18.46
CA ARG A 233 11.13 -8.29 -18.02
C ARG A 233 12.15 -7.16 -17.88
N LEU A 234 12.14 -6.19 -18.80
CA LEU A 234 12.96 -4.99 -18.71
C LEU A 234 12.62 -4.17 -17.48
N LYS A 235 11.33 -4.04 -17.13
CA LYS A 235 10.89 -3.30 -15.94
C LYS A 235 11.42 -3.91 -14.65
N GLU A 236 11.33 -5.23 -14.49
CA GLU A 236 11.86 -5.93 -13.32
C GLU A 236 13.40 -5.84 -13.24
N ALA A 237 14.07 -5.96 -14.39
CA ALA A 237 15.52 -5.83 -14.47
C ALA A 237 16.00 -4.40 -14.15
N ALA A 238 15.28 -3.38 -14.61
CA ALA A 238 15.55 -1.98 -14.34
C ALA A 238 15.41 -1.66 -12.84
N GLU A 239 14.28 -2.05 -12.23
CA GLU A 239 14.01 -1.89 -10.80
C GLU A 239 15.13 -2.54 -9.96
N LYS A 240 15.51 -3.77 -10.31
CA LYS A 240 16.61 -4.49 -9.66
C LYS A 240 17.95 -3.78 -9.83
N ALA A 241 18.31 -3.37 -11.04
CA ALA A 241 19.56 -2.68 -11.33
C ALA A 241 19.66 -1.35 -10.57
N LYS A 242 18.58 -0.57 -10.52
CA LYS A 242 18.48 0.67 -9.73
C LYS A 242 18.78 0.43 -8.25
N ILE A 243 18.15 -0.60 -7.67
CA ILE A 243 18.34 -0.95 -6.25
C ILE A 243 19.78 -1.40 -5.99
N GLU A 244 20.33 -2.27 -6.83
CA GLU A 244 21.73 -2.73 -6.70
C GLU A 244 22.73 -1.58 -6.78
N LEU A 245 22.53 -0.64 -7.71
CA LEU A 245 23.40 0.54 -7.87
C LEU A 245 23.38 1.50 -6.68
N SER A 246 22.42 1.37 -5.76
CA SER A 246 22.44 2.09 -4.49
C SER A 246 23.54 1.57 -3.55
N GLN A 247 24.01 0.33 -3.75
CA GLN A 247 25.05 -0.32 -2.95
C GLN A 247 26.36 -0.48 -3.72
N VAL A 248 26.30 -0.92 -4.98
CA VAL A 248 27.48 -1.18 -5.82
C VAL A 248 27.69 -0.10 -6.88
N GLN A 249 28.90 -0.02 -7.43
CA GLN A 249 29.27 0.98 -8.46
C GLN A 249 28.84 0.58 -9.87
N GLN A 250 28.58 -0.70 -10.11
CA GLN A 250 28.12 -1.24 -11.38
C GLN A 250 27.32 -2.52 -11.17
N THR A 251 26.39 -2.80 -12.07
CA THR A 251 25.59 -4.04 -12.10
C THR A 251 25.52 -4.58 -13.53
N GLN A 252 25.37 -5.90 -13.66
CA GLN A 252 25.19 -6.58 -14.93
C GLN A 252 23.70 -6.89 -15.13
N ILE A 253 23.11 -6.35 -16.20
CA ILE A 253 21.75 -6.66 -16.61
C ILE A 253 21.80 -7.75 -17.67
N ASN A 254 21.43 -8.97 -17.28
CA ASN A 254 21.44 -10.13 -18.17
C ASN A 254 20.04 -10.73 -18.29
N LEU A 255 19.45 -10.61 -19.48
CA LEU A 255 18.15 -11.17 -19.84
C LEU A 255 18.31 -12.12 -21.04
N PRO A 256 18.51 -13.42 -20.79
CA PRO A 256 18.58 -14.41 -21.85
C PRO A 256 17.23 -14.55 -22.58
N PHE A 257 17.27 -14.82 -23.89
CA PHE A 257 16.06 -15.05 -24.69
C PHE A 257 15.05 -13.91 -24.52
N ILE A 258 15.52 -12.66 -24.57
CA ILE A 258 14.66 -11.48 -24.36
C ILE A 258 13.68 -11.31 -25.53
N THR A 259 14.10 -11.70 -26.74
CA THR A 259 13.27 -11.73 -27.94
C THR A 259 13.87 -12.72 -28.95
N ALA A 260 13.21 -12.91 -30.09
CA ALA A 260 13.69 -13.75 -31.18
C ALA A 260 13.55 -13.06 -32.54
N THR A 261 14.51 -13.28 -33.43
CA THR A 261 14.50 -12.83 -34.82
C THR A 261 14.55 -14.04 -35.76
N PRO A 262 14.40 -13.86 -37.09
CA PRO A 262 14.61 -14.94 -38.05
C PRO A 262 15.99 -15.60 -37.97
N ASP A 263 17.00 -14.87 -37.48
CA ASP A 263 18.38 -15.36 -37.33
C ASP A 263 18.61 -16.13 -36.01
N GLY A 264 17.65 -16.09 -35.07
CA GLY A 264 17.70 -16.82 -33.82
C GLY A 264 17.26 -16.01 -32.59
N PRO A 265 17.35 -16.61 -31.38
CA PRO A 265 17.08 -15.91 -30.15
C PRO A 265 18.14 -14.83 -29.87
N LEU A 266 17.71 -13.72 -29.28
CA LEU A 266 18.59 -12.65 -28.82
C LEU A 266 18.58 -12.55 -27.29
N HIS A 267 19.68 -12.05 -26.74
CA HIS A 267 19.92 -11.88 -25.30
C HIS A 267 20.29 -10.42 -25.05
N LEU A 268 19.82 -9.84 -23.96
CA LEU A 268 20.32 -8.54 -23.49
C LEU A 268 21.38 -8.83 -22.42
N ASP A 269 22.59 -8.33 -22.61
CA ASP A 269 23.70 -8.46 -21.66
C ASP A 269 24.48 -7.15 -21.61
N GLU A 270 24.07 -6.27 -20.70
CA GLU A 270 24.54 -4.88 -20.62
C GLU A 270 25.04 -4.56 -19.22
N GLN A 271 26.17 -3.85 -19.14
CA GLN A 271 26.72 -3.38 -17.87
C GLN A 271 26.28 -1.94 -17.62
N LEU A 272 25.56 -1.70 -16.52
CA LEU A 272 25.16 -0.36 -16.10
C LEU A 272 26.03 0.10 -14.92
N THR A 273 26.68 1.25 -15.07
CA THR A 273 27.45 1.89 -13.98
C THR A 273 26.59 2.90 -13.22
N ARG A 274 26.91 3.16 -11.95
CA ARG A 274 26.27 4.20 -11.14
C ARG A 274 26.43 5.58 -11.78
N ALA A 275 27.58 5.86 -12.39
CA ALA A 275 27.83 7.13 -13.08
C ALA A 275 26.87 7.32 -14.27
N THR A 276 26.74 6.31 -15.13
CA THR A 276 25.79 6.33 -16.26
C THR A 276 24.35 6.45 -15.77
N PHE A 277 23.99 5.70 -14.73
CA PHE A 277 22.67 5.79 -14.11
C PHE A 277 22.37 7.22 -13.62
N GLN A 278 23.28 7.84 -12.88
CA GLN A 278 23.11 9.22 -12.41
C GLN A 278 23.03 10.23 -13.56
N GLU A 279 23.81 10.03 -14.63
CA GLU A 279 23.76 10.87 -15.83
C GLU A 279 22.37 10.85 -16.48
N ILE A 280 21.83 9.66 -16.76
CA ILE A 280 20.54 9.49 -17.47
C ILE A 280 19.31 9.86 -16.63
N THR A 281 19.48 10.04 -15.31
CA THR A 281 18.42 10.44 -14.36
C THR A 281 18.66 11.82 -13.73
N SER A 282 19.67 12.56 -14.15
CA SER A 282 20.07 13.83 -13.52
C SER A 282 18.95 14.87 -13.51
N ASP A 283 18.13 14.92 -14.55
CA ASP A 283 16.99 15.83 -14.64
C ASP A 283 15.86 15.49 -13.66
N LEU A 284 15.69 14.21 -13.32
CA LEU A 284 14.71 13.79 -12.31
C LEU A 284 15.15 14.18 -10.89
N LEU A 285 16.45 14.11 -10.62
CA LEU A 285 17.02 14.58 -9.36
C LEU A 285 16.86 16.10 -9.22
N GLU A 286 17.09 16.85 -10.29
CA GLU A 286 16.90 18.31 -10.31
C GLU A 286 15.44 18.72 -10.12
N ARG A 287 14.48 17.93 -10.60
CA ARG A 287 13.04 18.15 -10.32
C ARG A 287 12.72 18.12 -8.83
N CYS A 288 13.50 17.42 -8.00
CA CYS A 288 13.30 17.41 -6.54
C CYS A 288 13.73 18.73 -5.88
N ARG A 289 14.63 19.50 -6.51
CA ARG A 289 15.18 20.73 -5.93
C ARG A 289 14.14 21.82 -5.77
N ILE A 290 13.29 22.00 -6.79
CA ILE A 290 12.32 23.10 -6.85
C ILE A 290 11.30 23.03 -5.69
N PRO A 291 10.61 21.90 -5.44
CA PRO A 291 9.69 21.79 -4.31
C PRO A 291 10.37 22.04 -2.96
N PHE A 292 11.61 21.57 -2.77
CA PHE A 292 12.34 21.79 -1.52
C PHE A 292 12.62 23.27 -1.30
N GLU A 293 13.14 23.98 -2.30
CA GLU A 293 13.45 25.41 -2.17
C GLU A 293 12.19 26.23 -1.88
N GLN A 294 11.05 25.81 -2.47
CA GLN A 294 9.74 26.38 -2.18
C GLN A 294 9.28 26.10 -0.75
N ALA A 295 9.43 24.87 -0.24
CA ALA A 295 9.06 24.53 1.13
C ALA A 295 9.88 25.31 2.16
N ILE A 296 11.20 25.39 2.01
CA ILE A 296 12.08 26.18 2.89
C ILE A 296 11.67 27.66 2.87
N LYS A 297 11.44 28.22 1.67
CA LYS A 297 11.03 29.62 1.53
C LYS A 297 9.68 29.90 2.17
N ASP A 298 8.69 29.04 1.95
CA ASP A 298 7.34 29.21 2.49
C ASP A 298 7.29 29.02 4.01
N ALA A 299 8.18 28.20 4.57
CA ALA A 299 8.38 28.08 6.02
C ALA A 299 9.14 29.28 6.62
N GLY A 300 9.65 30.20 5.79
CA GLY A 300 10.43 31.36 6.25
C GLY A 300 11.82 30.99 6.77
N LEU A 301 12.34 29.82 6.38
CA LEU A 301 13.61 29.28 6.85
C LEU A 301 14.76 29.60 5.90
N THR A 302 15.97 29.52 6.43
CA THR A 302 17.23 29.59 5.69
C THR A 302 18.06 28.32 5.88
N LYS A 303 19.14 28.18 5.11
CA LYS A 303 20.03 27.03 5.20
C LYS A 303 20.68 26.99 6.60
N GLY A 304 20.40 25.93 7.35
CA GLY A 304 20.88 25.72 8.72
C GLY A 304 19.81 25.87 9.80
N ASP A 305 18.62 26.36 9.48
CA ASP A 305 17.51 26.48 10.43
C ASP A 305 16.74 25.16 10.62
N VAL A 306 17.03 24.15 9.80
CA VAL A 306 16.47 22.79 9.95
C VAL A 306 17.36 22.01 10.91
N ASP A 307 16.79 21.50 12.00
CA ASP A 307 17.52 20.72 13.01
C ASP A 307 17.75 19.27 12.54
N HIS A 308 16.72 18.65 11.96
CA HIS A 308 16.76 17.26 11.53
C HIS A 308 16.13 17.04 10.16
N VAL A 309 16.73 16.14 9.39
CA VAL A 309 16.21 15.74 8.07
C VAL A 309 15.84 14.27 8.11
N VAL A 310 14.59 13.95 7.81
CA VAL A 310 14.05 12.58 7.78
C VAL A 310 13.83 12.17 6.34
N LEU A 311 14.54 11.13 5.89
CA LEU A 311 14.33 10.53 4.57
C LEU A 311 13.26 9.45 4.64
N VAL A 312 12.29 9.52 3.74
CA VAL A 312 11.14 8.61 3.64
C VAL A 312 11.03 8.10 2.21
N GLY A 313 10.58 6.85 2.04
CA GLY A 313 10.41 6.23 0.74
C GLY A 313 11.68 5.58 0.21
N GLY A 314 11.54 4.39 -0.38
CA GLY A 314 12.68 3.56 -0.79
C GLY A 314 13.62 4.20 -1.82
N SER A 315 13.16 5.17 -2.61
CA SER A 315 14.02 5.86 -3.60
C SER A 315 15.04 6.80 -2.93
N THR A 316 14.84 7.19 -1.66
CA THR A 316 15.83 7.96 -0.89
C THR A 316 17.08 7.15 -0.54
N ARG A 317 17.07 5.83 -0.74
CA ARG A 317 18.25 4.95 -0.57
C ARG A 317 19.32 5.19 -1.63
N MET A 318 18.99 5.88 -2.73
CA MET A 318 19.95 6.24 -3.77
C MET A 318 20.99 7.26 -3.24
N PRO A 319 22.30 7.00 -3.37
CA PRO A 319 23.33 7.91 -2.88
C PRO A 319 23.20 9.35 -3.41
N ALA A 320 22.81 9.51 -4.68
CA ALA A 320 22.64 10.84 -5.28
C ALA A 320 21.51 11.66 -4.62
N VAL A 321 20.47 11.01 -4.08
CA VAL A 321 19.40 11.68 -3.35
C VAL A 321 19.89 12.12 -1.97
N VAL A 322 20.65 11.27 -1.27
CA VAL A 322 21.27 11.61 0.02
C VAL A 322 22.23 12.79 -0.14
N ASP A 323 23.06 12.77 -1.18
CA ASP A 323 24.02 13.83 -1.49
C ASP A 323 23.30 15.15 -1.82
N LEU A 324 22.23 15.10 -2.62
CA LEU A 324 21.38 16.27 -2.90
C LEU A 324 20.82 16.87 -1.61
N VAL A 325 20.20 16.05 -0.76
CA VAL A 325 19.61 16.51 0.50
C VAL A 325 20.66 17.12 1.42
N LYS A 326 21.84 16.51 1.51
CA LYS A 326 22.97 17.05 2.29
C LYS A 326 23.47 18.38 1.74
N GLU A 327 23.57 18.51 0.41
CA GLU A 327 23.95 19.76 -0.25
C GLU A 327 22.95 20.88 0.08
N MET A 328 21.65 20.57 0.01
CA MET A 328 20.57 21.53 0.12
C MET A 328 20.30 21.96 1.56
N THR A 329 20.34 21.03 2.51
CA THR A 329 20.10 21.30 3.94
C THR A 329 21.37 21.70 4.70
N GLY A 330 22.53 21.19 4.29
CA GLY A 330 23.77 21.28 5.06
C GLY A 330 23.89 20.24 6.19
N ASN A 331 22.86 19.39 6.39
CA ASN A 331 22.79 18.40 7.45
C ASN A 331 22.87 16.98 6.91
N ASP A 332 23.45 16.08 7.70
CA ASP A 332 23.36 14.64 7.43
C ASP A 332 21.96 14.14 7.80
N PRO A 333 21.29 13.35 6.93
CA PRO A 333 19.97 12.83 7.25
C PRO A 333 19.97 11.87 8.45
N HIS A 334 18.88 11.89 9.20
CA HIS A 334 18.67 11.05 10.36
C HIS A 334 18.59 9.57 9.97
N LYS A 335 19.32 8.71 10.68
CA LYS A 335 19.43 7.26 10.36
C LYS A 335 18.56 6.35 11.22
N GLY A 336 17.91 6.88 12.25
CA GLY A 336 17.09 6.09 13.18
C GLY A 336 15.67 5.80 12.69
N VAL A 337 15.35 6.13 11.45
CA VAL A 337 14.01 5.95 10.86
C VAL A 337 14.10 4.95 9.70
N ASN A 338 13.19 3.98 9.66
CA ASN A 338 13.08 3.07 8.53
C ASN A 338 12.25 3.73 7.41
N PRO A 339 12.84 4.08 6.26
CA PRO A 339 12.15 4.83 5.21
C PRO A 339 10.99 4.06 4.57
N ASP A 340 10.93 2.73 4.73
CA ASP A 340 9.89 1.89 4.14
C ASP A 340 8.71 1.65 5.10
N GLU A 341 8.84 1.96 6.39
CA GLU A 341 7.85 1.59 7.42
C GLU A 341 7.32 2.80 8.21
N VAL A 342 8.09 3.89 8.27
CA VAL A 342 7.81 5.05 9.14
C VAL A 342 6.45 5.67 8.89
N VAL A 343 5.99 5.69 7.64
CA VAL A 343 4.70 6.26 7.27
C VAL A 343 3.55 5.45 7.88
N ALA A 344 3.59 4.12 7.76
CA ALA A 344 2.55 3.25 8.33
C ALA A 344 2.56 3.29 9.87
N ILE A 345 3.75 3.35 10.48
CA ILE A 345 3.93 3.56 11.92
C ILE A 345 3.23 4.85 12.36
N GLY A 346 3.47 5.95 11.65
CA GLY A 346 2.82 7.24 11.91
C GLY A 346 1.31 7.22 11.76
N ALA A 347 0.81 6.51 10.74
CA ALA A 347 -0.63 6.30 10.56
C ALA A 347 -1.25 5.50 11.72
N ALA A 348 -0.53 4.53 12.29
CA ALA A 348 -0.99 3.77 13.45
C ALA A 348 -1.00 4.63 14.73
N VAL A 349 -0.01 5.50 14.91
CA VAL A 349 -0.01 6.52 15.98
C VAL A 349 -1.23 7.43 15.85
N GLN A 350 -1.51 7.93 14.63
CA GLN A 350 -2.71 8.75 14.37
C GLN A 350 -4.02 8.00 14.66
N ALA A 351 -4.08 6.70 14.35
CA ALA A 351 -5.22 5.85 14.71
C ALA A 351 -5.37 5.77 16.25
N GLY A 352 -4.26 5.59 16.96
CA GLY A 352 -4.20 5.62 18.42
C GLY A 352 -4.69 6.94 19.04
N VAL A 353 -4.31 8.08 18.46
CA VAL A 353 -4.80 9.41 18.87
C VAL A 353 -6.33 9.50 18.73
N LEU A 354 -6.88 9.04 17.61
CA LEU A 354 -8.33 9.07 17.35
C LEU A 354 -9.11 8.10 18.24
N LYS A 355 -8.46 7.04 18.73
CA LYS A 355 -9.03 6.09 19.69
C LYS A 355 -8.81 6.49 21.16
N GLY A 356 -8.02 7.55 21.42
CA GLY A 356 -7.66 8.00 22.76
C GLY A 356 -6.66 7.09 23.48
N GLU A 357 -5.97 6.22 22.73
CA GLU A 357 -4.89 5.35 23.23
C GLU A 357 -3.56 6.12 23.34
N VAL A 358 -3.32 7.05 22.41
CA VAL A 358 -2.20 8.00 22.45
C VAL A 358 -2.74 9.35 22.94
N LYS A 359 -2.11 9.90 23.98
CA LYS A 359 -2.50 11.17 24.60
C LYS A 359 -1.45 12.25 24.32
N ASP A 360 -1.85 13.50 24.54
CA ASP A 360 -0.96 14.66 24.50
C ASP A 360 -0.25 14.86 23.15
N VAL A 361 -0.88 14.40 22.06
CA VAL A 361 -0.45 14.65 20.68
C VAL A 361 -1.48 15.52 19.99
N LEU A 362 -1.06 16.69 19.51
CA LEU A 362 -1.86 17.60 18.70
C LEU A 362 -1.23 17.76 17.32
N LEU A 363 -1.95 17.35 16.29
CA LEU A 363 -1.52 17.51 14.91
C LEU A 363 -2.23 18.70 14.25
N LEU A 364 -1.43 19.63 13.71
CA LEU A 364 -1.85 20.79 12.93
C LEU A 364 -1.28 20.67 11.51
N ASP A 365 -2.07 20.11 10.59
CA ASP A 365 -1.70 19.97 9.19
C ASP A 365 -2.17 21.19 8.37
N VAL A 366 -1.81 21.27 7.08
CA VAL A 366 -2.12 22.40 6.19
C VAL A 366 -2.69 21.96 4.84
N THR A 367 -3.38 22.87 4.14
CA THR A 367 -3.73 22.65 2.73
C THR A 367 -2.53 22.94 1.81
N PRO A 368 -2.15 22.04 0.88
CA PRO A 368 -0.94 22.22 0.05
C PRO A 368 -1.10 23.28 -1.05
N LEU A 369 -2.34 23.63 -1.41
CA LEU A 369 -2.65 24.51 -2.54
C LEU A 369 -3.68 25.56 -2.15
N SER A 370 -3.55 26.76 -2.73
CA SER A 370 -4.51 27.83 -2.54
C SER A 370 -5.85 27.49 -3.18
N LEU A 371 -6.94 27.85 -2.52
CA LEU A 371 -8.31 27.69 -2.98
C LEU A 371 -8.93 29.06 -3.24
N GLY A 372 -9.66 29.16 -4.34
CA GLY A 372 -10.24 30.41 -4.78
C GLY A 372 -11.38 30.23 -5.75
N ILE A 373 -11.88 31.36 -6.25
CA ILE A 373 -12.91 31.40 -7.28
C ILE A 373 -12.47 32.24 -8.49
N GLU A 374 -13.03 31.95 -9.66
CA GLU A 374 -12.89 32.82 -10.83
C GLU A 374 -13.74 34.07 -10.63
N THR A 375 -13.11 35.24 -10.72
CA THR A 375 -13.79 36.53 -10.72
C THR A 375 -13.67 37.21 -12.09
N LYS A 376 -14.35 38.36 -12.23
CA LYS A 376 -14.42 39.10 -13.49
C LYS A 376 -13.02 39.36 -14.07
N GLY A 377 -12.83 39.01 -15.34
CA GLY A 377 -11.53 39.12 -16.03
C GLY A 377 -10.74 37.81 -16.05
N SER A 378 -11.35 36.68 -15.67
CA SER A 378 -10.71 35.36 -15.58
C SER A 378 -9.51 35.34 -14.65
N VAL A 379 -9.61 36.07 -13.55
CA VAL A 379 -8.61 36.13 -12.47
C VAL A 379 -9.03 35.17 -11.37
N MET A 380 -8.06 34.47 -10.78
CA MET A 380 -8.29 33.68 -9.57
C MET A 380 -8.21 34.61 -8.36
N THR A 381 -9.31 34.72 -7.62
CA THR A 381 -9.33 35.35 -6.30
C THR A 381 -9.20 34.26 -5.26
N LYS A 382 -8.09 34.27 -4.52
CA LYS A 382 -7.79 33.28 -3.47
C LYS A 382 -8.54 33.65 -2.18
N LEU A 383 -9.18 32.66 -1.56
CA LEU A 383 -9.87 32.80 -0.27
C LEU A 383 -9.10 32.10 0.85
N ILE A 384 -8.45 30.99 0.53
CA ILE A 384 -7.56 30.26 1.43
C ILE A 384 -6.23 30.10 0.70
N GLU A 385 -5.17 30.66 1.25
CA GLU A 385 -3.82 30.51 0.70
C GLU A 385 -3.27 29.11 1.02
N ARG A 386 -2.35 28.61 0.19
CA ARG A 386 -1.59 27.39 0.51
C ARG A 386 -0.89 27.50 1.87
N ASN A 387 -0.61 26.36 2.48
CA ASN A 387 -0.05 26.21 3.82
C ASN A 387 -0.93 26.81 4.94
N THR A 388 -2.20 27.12 4.68
CA THR A 388 -3.14 27.46 5.77
C THR A 388 -3.45 26.20 6.58
N THR A 389 -3.33 26.28 7.90
CA THR A 389 -3.67 25.20 8.83
C THR A 389 -5.11 24.73 8.67
N ILE A 390 -5.33 23.42 8.71
CA ILE A 390 -6.64 22.77 8.61
C ILE A 390 -7.01 22.03 9.90
N PRO A 391 -8.31 21.92 10.25
CA PRO A 391 -9.48 22.43 9.53
C PRO A 391 -9.58 23.96 9.56
N THR A 392 -10.15 24.55 8.51
CA THR A 392 -10.29 26.01 8.40
C THR A 392 -11.54 26.42 7.64
N ARG A 393 -12.05 27.61 7.94
CA ARG A 393 -13.22 28.18 7.28
C ARG A 393 -12.99 29.64 6.93
N ARG A 394 -13.23 30.00 5.68
CA ARG A 394 -13.15 31.38 5.18
C ARG A 394 -14.42 31.75 4.43
N THR A 395 -14.89 32.96 4.69
CA THR A 395 -16.11 33.50 4.09
C THR A 395 -15.81 34.88 3.52
N GLU A 396 -16.16 35.09 2.26
CA GLU A 396 -15.99 36.37 1.58
C GLU A 396 -17.26 36.75 0.82
N VAL A 397 -17.54 38.06 0.73
CA VAL A 397 -18.74 38.58 0.08
C VAL A 397 -18.39 39.09 -1.31
N PHE A 398 -19.00 38.47 -2.32
CA PHE A 398 -18.94 38.87 -3.72
C PHE A 398 -20.24 39.56 -4.14
N THR A 399 -20.24 40.10 -5.36
CA THR A 399 -21.39 40.78 -5.95
C THR A 399 -21.53 40.45 -7.44
N THR A 400 -22.71 40.70 -8.00
CA THR A 400 -22.98 40.55 -9.44
C THR A 400 -22.15 41.50 -10.30
N ALA A 401 -21.78 41.02 -11.49
CA ALA A 401 -20.97 41.74 -12.47
C ALA A 401 -21.81 42.58 -13.47
N GLU A 402 -23.09 42.24 -13.61
CA GLU A 402 -24.05 42.83 -14.55
C GLU A 402 -25.36 43.25 -13.88
N ASP A 403 -26.06 44.20 -14.49
CA ASP A 403 -27.35 44.70 -13.99
C ASP A 403 -28.44 43.64 -14.21
N ASN A 404 -29.31 43.44 -13.21
CA ASN A 404 -30.40 42.46 -13.23
C ASN A 404 -29.95 41.02 -13.47
N GLN A 405 -28.72 40.68 -13.08
CA GLN A 405 -28.18 39.33 -13.15
C GLN A 405 -29.00 38.38 -12.25
N SER A 406 -29.70 37.42 -12.87
CA SER A 406 -30.60 36.47 -12.19
C SER A 406 -29.90 35.24 -11.60
N SER A 407 -28.63 35.03 -11.92
CA SER A 407 -27.82 33.95 -11.35
C SER A 407 -26.34 34.29 -11.33
N VAL A 408 -25.59 33.73 -10.39
CA VAL A 408 -24.12 33.85 -10.30
C VAL A 408 -23.51 32.45 -10.38
N GLU A 409 -22.60 32.24 -11.33
CA GLU A 409 -21.77 31.03 -11.39
C GLU A 409 -20.57 31.19 -10.45
N ILE A 410 -20.42 30.23 -9.55
CA ILE A 410 -19.25 30.08 -8.68
C ILE A 410 -18.37 29.00 -9.30
N HIS A 411 -17.26 29.43 -9.91
CA HIS A 411 -16.25 28.55 -10.46
C HIS A 411 -15.12 28.41 -9.44
N VAL A 412 -15.01 27.25 -8.81
CA VAL A 412 -14.04 26.94 -7.76
C VAL A 412 -12.75 26.42 -8.39
N LEU A 413 -11.61 26.96 -7.95
CA LEU A 413 -10.29 26.59 -8.45
C LEU A 413 -9.30 26.31 -7.33
N GLN A 414 -8.27 25.54 -7.67
CA GLN A 414 -7.11 25.25 -6.83
C GLN A 414 -5.81 25.54 -7.61
N GLY A 415 -4.89 26.27 -7.00
CA GLY A 415 -3.58 26.58 -7.59
C GLY A 415 -3.06 27.99 -7.29
N GLU A 416 -1.86 28.26 -7.81
CA GLU A 416 -1.07 29.44 -7.46
C GLU A 416 -0.95 30.48 -8.59
N ARG A 417 -1.57 30.23 -9.75
CA ARG A 417 -1.49 31.11 -10.92
C ARG A 417 -2.50 32.25 -10.76
N GLU A 418 -2.18 33.45 -11.23
CA GLU A 418 -3.12 34.57 -11.11
C GLU A 418 -4.35 34.45 -12.04
N MET A 419 -4.18 33.84 -13.21
CA MET A 419 -5.29 33.66 -14.15
C MET A 419 -5.99 32.32 -13.90
N ALA A 420 -7.32 32.33 -13.79
CA ALA A 420 -8.16 31.17 -13.51
C ALA A 420 -7.88 29.99 -14.45
N ASN A 421 -7.71 30.27 -15.75
CA ASN A 421 -7.50 29.24 -16.79
C ASN A 421 -6.21 28.42 -16.64
N PHE A 422 -5.26 28.86 -15.80
CA PHE A 422 -4.02 28.11 -15.53
C PHE A 422 -4.04 27.36 -14.20
N ASN A 423 -5.14 27.44 -13.46
CA ASN A 423 -5.34 26.69 -12.23
C ASN A 423 -6.26 25.49 -12.48
N LYS A 424 -6.28 24.56 -11.52
CA LYS A 424 -7.13 23.38 -11.59
C LYS A 424 -8.57 23.79 -11.25
N THR A 425 -9.49 23.61 -12.19
CA THR A 425 -10.93 23.66 -11.89
C THR A 425 -11.30 22.50 -10.97
N LEU A 426 -11.90 22.83 -9.83
CA LEU A 426 -12.47 21.86 -8.89
C LEU A 426 -13.96 21.60 -9.18
N GLY A 427 -14.70 22.65 -9.55
CA GLY A 427 -16.09 22.51 -9.96
C GLY A 427 -16.77 23.85 -10.22
N LYS A 428 -18.02 23.78 -10.70
CA LYS A 428 -18.85 24.93 -10.99
C LYS A 428 -20.26 24.69 -10.48
N PHE A 429 -20.83 25.66 -9.79
CA PHE A 429 -22.24 25.64 -9.41
C PHE A 429 -22.86 27.03 -9.51
N GLN A 430 -24.17 27.10 -9.69
CA GLN A 430 -24.88 28.36 -9.92
C GLN A 430 -25.84 28.64 -8.78
N LEU A 431 -25.74 29.84 -8.21
CA LEU A 431 -26.77 30.39 -7.34
C LEU A 431 -27.80 31.10 -8.24
N VAL A 432 -28.98 30.52 -8.36
CA VAL A 432 -30.06 31.00 -9.25
C VAL A 432 -31.13 31.79 -8.51
N ASP A 433 -32.04 32.40 -9.26
CA ASP A 433 -33.18 33.19 -8.78
C ASP A 433 -32.80 34.41 -7.93
N LEU A 434 -31.73 35.11 -8.30
CA LEU A 434 -31.38 36.38 -7.67
C LEU A 434 -32.41 37.47 -8.04
N PRO A 435 -32.85 38.28 -7.06
CA PRO A 435 -33.78 39.38 -7.35
C PRO A 435 -33.13 40.41 -8.29
N PRO A 436 -33.89 41.01 -9.23
CA PRO A 436 -33.36 42.05 -10.11
C PRO A 436 -32.81 43.23 -9.32
N ALA A 437 -31.51 43.50 -9.46
CA ALA A 437 -30.82 44.61 -8.83
C ALA A 437 -29.71 45.15 -9.75
N PRO A 438 -29.37 46.45 -9.65
CA PRO A 438 -28.14 46.98 -10.25
C PRO A 438 -26.90 46.16 -9.86
N ARG A 439 -25.92 46.08 -10.77
CA ARG A 439 -24.63 45.44 -10.48
C ARG A 439 -23.99 46.05 -9.24
N GLY A 440 -23.28 45.24 -8.46
CA GLY A 440 -22.63 45.71 -7.24
C GLY A 440 -23.51 45.73 -5.98
N ILE A 441 -24.81 45.44 -6.10
CA ILE A 441 -25.76 45.47 -4.97
C ILE A 441 -25.99 44.09 -4.33
N PRO A 442 -26.23 43.00 -5.08
CA PRO A 442 -26.39 41.67 -4.49
C PRO A 442 -25.17 41.27 -3.66
N GLN A 443 -25.40 40.71 -2.47
CA GLN A 443 -24.34 40.25 -1.58
C GLN A 443 -24.32 38.74 -1.53
N ILE A 444 -23.40 38.16 -2.28
CA ILE A 444 -23.22 36.71 -2.41
C ILE A 444 -22.09 36.29 -1.47
N GLU A 445 -22.45 35.70 -0.34
CA GLU A 445 -21.51 35.16 0.63
C GLU A 445 -21.01 33.80 0.15
N VAL A 446 -19.73 33.70 -0.20
CA VAL A 446 -19.09 32.44 -0.58
C VAL A 446 -18.24 31.97 0.59
N THR A 447 -18.49 30.75 1.06
CA THR A 447 -17.78 30.11 2.16
C THR A 447 -17.02 28.90 1.65
N PHE A 448 -15.74 28.82 2.00
CA PHE A 448 -14.90 27.65 1.88
C PHE A 448 -14.66 27.07 3.27
N ASP A 449 -14.89 25.78 3.41
CA ASP A 449 -14.63 24.99 4.61
C ASP A 449 -13.75 23.80 4.21
N ILE A 450 -12.61 23.64 4.88
CA ILE A 450 -11.70 22.51 4.68
C ILE A 450 -11.71 21.68 5.95
N ASP A 451 -12.04 20.40 5.83
CA ASP A 451 -12.08 19.49 6.97
C ASP A 451 -10.68 18.98 7.37
N ALA A 452 -10.63 18.14 8.41
CA ALA A 452 -9.37 17.56 8.89
C ALA A 452 -8.76 16.49 7.95
N ASN A 453 -9.45 16.09 6.88
CA ASN A 453 -8.92 15.22 5.83
C ASN A 453 -8.38 16.03 4.63
N GLY A 454 -8.53 17.36 4.65
CA GLY A 454 -8.20 18.24 3.53
C GLY A 454 -9.27 18.26 2.43
N ILE A 455 -10.49 17.79 2.71
CA ILE A 455 -11.62 17.79 1.75
C ILE A 455 -12.32 19.15 1.80
N VAL A 456 -12.64 19.69 0.63
CA VAL A 456 -13.18 21.05 0.49
C VAL A 456 -14.70 21.05 0.34
N HIS A 457 -15.38 21.82 1.18
CA HIS A 457 -16.79 22.16 1.05
C HIS A 457 -16.95 23.64 0.68
N VAL A 458 -17.67 23.93 -0.39
CA VAL A 458 -17.94 25.30 -0.83
C VAL A 458 -19.43 25.57 -0.82
N SER A 459 -19.86 26.65 -0.19
CA SER A 459 -21.24 27.14 -0.27
C SER A 459 -21.30 28.60 -0.70
N ALA A 460 -22.39 28.96 -1.37
CA ALA A 460 -22.70 30.33 -1.75
C ALA A 460 -24.13 30.66 -1.31
N LYS A 461 -24.28 31.78 -0.61
CA LYS A 461 -25.55 32.23 -0.05
C LYS A 461 -25.81 33.69 -0.41
N ASP A 462 -26.98 33.97 -0.97
CA ASP A 462 -27.45 35.35 -1.11
C ASP A 462 -27.98 35.86 0.24
N ARG A 463 -27.38 36.93 0.77
CA ARG A 463 -27.77 37.50 2.06
C ARG A 463 -29.16 38.13 2.05
N ALA A 464 -29.67 38.54 0.89
CA ALA A 464 -31.00 39.15 0.79
C ALA A 464 -32.13 38.11 0.85
N THR A 465 -31.99 37.01 0.11
CA THR A 465 -33.02 35.97 0.02
C THR A 465 -32.79 34.78 0.96
N ASN A 466 -31.60 34.66 1.56
CA ASN A 466 -31.11 33.46 2.25
C ASN A 466 -31.09 32.19 1.38
N LYS A 467 -31.24 32.31 0.05
CA LYS A 467 -31.04 31.18 -0.85
C LYS A 467 -29.58 30.76 -0.82
N GLU A 468 -29.36 29.46 -0.71
CA GLU A 468 -28.05 28.85 -0.63
C GLU A 468 -27.92 27.75 -1.69
N GLN A 469 -26.73 27.64 -2.25
CA GLN A 469 -26.28 26.50 -3.03
C GLN A 469 -24.91 26.09 -2.53
N SER A 470 -24.65 24.80 -2.45
CA SER A 470 -23.38 24.27 -1.96
C SER A 470 -22.94 23.09 -2.80
N MET A 471 -21.64 22.89 -2.82
CA MET A 471 -20.98 21.78 -3.48
C MET A 471 -19.89 21.29 -2.53
N THR A 472 -19.91 19.99 -2.22
CA THR A 472 -18.69 19.35 -1.73
C THR A 472 -17.83 19.12 -2.95
N ILE A 473 -16.59 19.59 -2.92
CA ILE A 473 -15.65 19.22 -3.95
C ILE A 473 -15.42 17.73 -3.78
N THR A 474 -15.92 17.00 -4.76
CA THR A 474 -15.57 15.61 -4.98
C THR A 474 -15.10 15.63 -6.43
N GLY A 475 -13.89 15.14 -6.70
CA GLY A 475 -13.33 15.19 -8.06
C GLY A 475 -14.32 14.66 -9.12
N GLN A 476 -14.11 15.00 -10.40
CA GLN A 476 -14.91 14.45 -11.50
C GLN A 476 -14.93 12.90 -11.54
N SER A 477 -13.97 12.28 -10.85
CA SER A 477 -13.78 10.84 -10.65
C SER A 477 -14.47 10.26 -9.41
N SER A 478 -15.17 11.09 -8.63
CA SER A 478 -15.88 10.65 -7.42
C SER A 478 -17.04 9.73 -7.75
N LEU A 479 -17.16 8.67 -6.96
CA LEU A 479 -18.16 7.63 -7.15
C LEU A 479 -19.46 8.04 -6.46
N SER A 480 -20.60 7.74 -7.09
CA SER A 480 -21.89 7.89 -6.41
C SER A 480 -21.97 6.88 -5.26
N LYS A 481 -22.77 7.21 -4.24
CA LYS A 481 -22.99 6.28 -3.11
C LYS A 481 -23.49 4.90 -3.59
N ASP A 482 -24.41 4.88 -4.55
CA ASP A 482 -24.92 3.64 -5.13
C ASP A 482 -23.81 2.84 -5.85
N ALA A 483 -22.87 3.53 -6.51
CA ALA A 483 -21.73 2.88 -7.15
C ALA A 483 -20.75 2.31 -6.11
N ILE A 484 -20.46 3.05 -5.04
CA ILE A 484 -19.63 2.56 -3.92
C ILE A 484 -20.30 1.34 -3.27
N ASP A 485 -21.59 1.42 -2.97
CA ASP A 485 -22.34 0.30 -2.36
C ASP A 485 -22.35 -0.94 -3.27
N GLN A 486 -22.41 -0.75 -4.60
CA GLN A 486 -22.27 -1.86 -5.55
C GLN A 486 -20.85 -2.42 -5.57
N MET A 487 -19.82 -1.57 -5.58
CA MET A 487 -18.42 -1.98 -5.55
C MET A 487 -18.05 -2.71 -4.25
N VAL A 488 -18.61 -2.29 -3.11
CA VAL A 488 -18.49 -2.98 -1.82
C VAL A 488 -19.07 -4.40 -1.94
N LYS A 489 -20.28 -4.55 -2.51
CA LYS A 489 -20.89 -5.88 -2.72
C LYS A 489 -20.06 -6.75 -3.67
N ASP A 490 -19.54 -6.17 -4.75
CA ASP A 490 -18.66 -6.88 -5.68
C ASP A 490 -17.38 -7.33 -4.96
N ALA A 491 -16.78 -6.46 -4.14
CA ALA A 491 -15.60 -6.77 -3.34
C ALA A 491 -15.87 -7.88 -2.30
N GLU A 492 -17.01 -7.85 -1.62
CA GLU A 492 -17.46 -8.89 -0.69
C GLU A 492 -17.70 -10.23 -1.39
N ALA A 493 -18.31 -10.23 -2.58
CA ALA A 493 -18.51 -11.45 -3.37
C ALA A 493 -17.18 -12.09 -3.76
N HIS A 494 -16.20 -11.29 -4.19
CA HIS A 494 -14.85 -11.79 -4.48
C HIS A 494 -14.11 -12.27 -3.23
N ALA A 495 -14.29 -11.62 -2.08
CA ALA A 495 -13.71 -12.09 -0.83
C ALA A 495 -14.28 -13.47 -0.41
N GLU A 496 -15.56 -13.72 -0.68
CA GLU A 496 -16.18 -15.03 -0.47
C GLU A 496 -15.66 -16.09 -1.45
N GLU A 497 -15.50 -15.74 -2.74
CA GLU A 497 -14.86 -16.62 -3.74
C GLU A 497 -13.42 -16.98 -3.33
N ASP A 498 -12.63 -16.00 -2.89
CA ASP A 498 -11.27 -16.19 -2.37
C ASP A 498 -11.27 -17.15 -1.17
N ARG A 499 -12.24 -17.00 -0.25
CA ARG A 499 -12.40 -17.85 0.94
C ARG A 499 -12.68 -19.30 0.55
N GLN A 500 -13.58 -19.53 -0.39
CA GLN A 500 -13.92 -20.88 -0.87
C GLN A 500 -12.72 -21.54 -1.55
N ARG A 501 -11.96 -20.80 -2.37
CA ARG A 501 -10.74 -21.32 -3.02
C ARG A 501 -9.64 -21.63 -2.01
N ARG A 502 -9.52 -20.83 -0.96
CA ARG A 502 -8.60 -21.12 0.15
C ARG A 502 -9.00 -22.40 0.87
N GLU A 503 -10.29 -22.57 1.19
CA GLU A 503 -10.80 -23.82 1.79
C GLU A 503 -10.47 -25.03 0.90
N GLU A 504 -10.68 -24.90 -0.41
CA GLU A 504 -10.30 -25.91 -1.41
C GLU A 504 -8.80 -26.26 -1.35
N ALA A 505 -7.93 -25.26 -1.30
CA ALA A 505 -6.48 -25.47 -1.19
C ALA A 505 -6.10 -26.13 0.14
N ASP A 506 -6.70 -25.71 1.26
CA ASP A 506 -6.44 -26.27 2.61
C ASP A 506 -6.88 -27.74 2.70
N ILE A 507 -8.01 -28.09 2.10
CA ILE A 507 -8.47 -29.49 2.00
C ILE A 507 -7.46 -30.33 1.22
N ARG A 508 -7.00 -29.85 0.06
CA ARG A 508 -6.01 -30.57 -0.75
C ARG A 508 -4.68 -30.72 -0.02
N ASN A 509 -4.18 -29.66 0.60
CA ASN A 509 -2.94 -29.68 1.36
C ASN A 509 -3.02 -30.66 2.55
N SER A 510 -4.15 -30.68 3.25
CA SER A 510 -4.38 -31.62 4.36
C SER A 510 -4.41 -33.07 3.87
N ALA A 511 -5.06 -33.31 2.72
CA ALA A 511 -5.11 -34.61 2.07
C ALA A 511 -3.71 -35.07 1.62
N ASP A 512 -2.94 -34.21 0.95
CA ASP A 512 -1.55 -34.49 0.52
C ASP A 512 -0.63 -34.79 1.72
N SER A 513 -0.77 -34.03 2.81
CA SER A 513 -0.02 -34.27 4.05
C SER A 513 -0.36 -35.64 4.65
N LEU A 514 -1.65 -36.01 4.67
CA LEU A 514 -2.09 -37.32 5.15
C LEU A 514 -1.58 -38.46 4.25
N VAL A 515 -1.58 -38.27 2.92
CA VAL A 515 -0.98 -39.21 1.96
C VAL A 515 0.48 -39.46 2.32
N TYR A 516 1.27 -38.39 2.46
CA TYR A 516 2.69 -38.48 2.77
C TYR A 516 2.96 -39.18 4.13
N GLN A 517 2.22 -38.80 5.18
CA GLN A 517 2.34 -39.41 6.50
C GLN A 517 2.01 -40.90 6.47
N THR A 518 0.96 -41.29 5.75
CA THR A 518 0.52 -42.68 5.65
C THR A 518 1.49 -43.50 4.80
N GLU A 519 2.05 -42.95 3.72
CA GLU A 519 3.11 -43.59 2.94
C GLU A 519 4.35 -43.89 3.80
N LYS A 520 4.78 -42.90 4.60
CA LYS A 520 5.91 -43.06 5.51
C LYS A 520 5.62 -44.15 6.55
N LEU A 521 4.43 -44.14 7.14
CA LEU A 521 3.99 -45.14 8.11
C LEU A 521 4.01 -46.56 7.52
N LEU A 522 3.47 -46.74 6.32
CA LEU A 522 3.48 -48.02 5.61
C LEU A 522 4.89 -48.48 5.25
N LYS A 523 5.78 -47.56 4.87
CA LYS A 523 7.18 -47.86 4.57
C LYS A 523 7.95 -48.31 5.82
N ASP A 524 7.75 -47.63 6.94
CA ASP A 524 8.54 -47.87 8.16
C ASP A 524 8.00 -49.04 9.00
N GLN A 525 6.68 -49.28 8.96
CA GLN A 525 6.00 -50.21 9.88
C GLN A 525 5.03 -51.19 9.20
N GLY A 526 4.89 -51.14 7.87
CA GLY A 526 3.93 -51.98 7.13
C GLY A 526 4.20 -53.49 7.18
N ASP A 527 5.42 -53.91 7.51
CA ASP A 527 5.77 -55.33 7.64
C ASP A 527 5.43 -55.92 9.02
N LYS A 528 5.01 -55.09 9.98
CA LYS A 528 4.69 -55.54 11.35
C LYS A 528 3.29 -56.09 11.49
N ILE A 529 2.38 -55.75 10.58
CA ILE A 529 0.96 -56.11 10.61
C ILE A 529 0.60 -57.13 9.51
N THR A 530 -0.66 -57.56 9.43
CA THR A 530 -1.08 -58.56 8.42
C THR A 530 -1.16 -57.96 7.01
N ALA A 531 -0.98 -58.81 6.00
CA ALA A 531 -1.08 -58.41 4.60
C ALA A 531 -2.47 -57.84 4.23
N GLU A 532 -3.53 -58.33 4.88
CA GLU A 532 -4.91 -57.86 4.66
C GLU A 532 -5.11 -56.43 5.17
N GLU A 533 -4.61 -56.14 6.38
CA GLU A 533 -4.68 -54.81 6.98
C GLU A 533 -3.84 -53.78 6.21
N ARG A 534 -2.66 -54.20 5.73
CA ARG A 534 -1.81 -53.38 4.87
C ARG A 534 -2.52 -53.04 3.56
N ALA A 535 -3.10 -54.03 2.90
CA ALA A 535 -3.83 -53.85 1.64
C ALA A 535 -5.03 -52.89 1.79
N ASN A 536 -5.72 -52.91 2.93
CA ASN A 536 -6.83 -51.99 3.21
C ASN A 536 -6.37 -50.52 3.25
N VAL A 537 -5.24 -50.22 3.91
CA VAL A 537 -4.68 -48.86 3.95
C VAL A 537 -4.11 -48.44 2.60
N GLU A 538 -3.39 -49.33 1.90
CA GLU A 538 -2.84 -49.06 0.56
C GLU A 538 -3.95 -48.74 -0.47
N THR A 539 -5.09 -49.45 -0.40
CA THR A 539 -6.26 -49.19 -1.25
C THR A 539 -6.80 -47.78 -1.01
N LYS A 540 -7.09 -47.44 0.24
CA LYS A 540 -7.65 -46.13 0.62
C LYS A 540 -6.68 -44.98 0.34
N LEU A 541 -5.38 -45.24 0.43
CA LEU A 541 -4.33 -44.30 0.06
C LEU A 541 -4.33 -44.01 -1.44
N ALA A 542 -4.49 -45.05 -2.27
CA ALA A 542 -4.62 -44.89 -3.73
C ALA A 542 -5.91 -44.15 -4.11
N ASP A 543 -7.02 -44.41 -3.42
CA ASP A 543 -8.28 -43.70 -3.61
C ASP A 543 -8.14 -42.21 -3.31
N LEU A 544 -7.49 -41.85 -2.19
CA LEU A 544 -7.25 -40.45 -1.84
C LEU A 544 -6.35 -39.74 -2.87
N LYS A 545 -5.26 -40.38 -3.32
CA LYS A 545 -4.39 -39.82 -4.37
C LYS A 545 -5.14 -39.56 -5.68
N THR A 546 -6.05 -40.46 -6.04
CA THR A 546 -6.90 -40.30 -7.22
C THR A 546 -7.88 -39.15 -7.02
N ALA A 547 -8.49 -39.03 -5.84
CA ALA A 547 -9.41 -37.94 -5.50
C ALA A 547 -8.72 -36.57 -5.52
N ILE A 548 -7.51 -36.44 -4.97
CA ILE A 548 -6.73 -35.19 -4.95
C ILE A 548 -6.46 -34.67 -6.37
N SER A 549 -6.28 -35.57 -7.33
CA SER A 549 -6.06 -35.23 -8.74
C SER A 549 -7.32 -34.72 -9.46
N GLY A 550 -8.49 -34.79 -8.82
CA GLY A 550 -9.78 -34.34 -9.33
C GLY A 550 -10.22 -32.96 -8.82
N SER A 551 -11.42 -32.54 -9.25
CA SER A 551 -12.02 -31.24 -8.90
C SER A 551 -13.10 -31.32 -7.80
N GLU A 552 -13.52 -32.52 -7.38
CA GLU A 552 -14.66 -32.70 -6.48
C GLU A 552 -14.25 -32.69 -5.00
N LEU A 553 -14.43 -31.56 -4.32
CA LEU A 553 -14.02 -31.36 -2.92
C LEU A 553 -14.62 -32.36 -1.94
N GLU A 554 -15.91 -32.69 -2.07
CA GLU A 554 -16.59 -33.65 -1.20
C GLU A 554 -15.98 -35.06 -1.34
N THR A 555 -15.51 -35.41 -2.54
CA THR A 555 -14.81 -36.68 -2.77
C THR A 555 -13.46 -36.68 -2.04
N ILE A 556 -12.73 -35.57 -2.08
CA ILE A 556 -11.44 -35.42 -1.37
C ILE A 556 -11.67 -35.48 0.15
N LYS A 557 -12.66 -34.76 0.69
CA LYS A 557 -13.02 -34.80 2.12
C LYS A 557 -13.36 -36.23 2.57
N SER A 558 -14.26 -36.90 1.85
CA SER A 558 -14.70 -38.26 2.19
C SER A 558 -13.55 -39.28 2.11
N ALA A 559 -12.71 -39.21 1.07
CA ALA A 559 -11.54 -40.08 0.94
C ALA A 559 -10.50 -39.79 2.03
N THR A 560 -10.35 -38.53 2.45
CA THR A 560 -9.46 -38.12 3.55
C THR A 560 -9.91 -38.74 4.86
N GLU A 561 -11.20 -38.64 5.21
CA GLU A 561 -11.76 -39.27 6.42
C GLU A 561 -11.61 -40.80 6.38
N THR A 562 -11.83 -41.41 5.22
CA THR A 562 -11.73 -42.86 5.02
C THR A 562 -10.29 -43.35 5.24
N LEU A 563 -9.30 -42.64 4.69
CA LEU A 563 -7.88 -42.95 4.90
C LEU A 563 -7.46 -42.68 6.34
N MET A 564 -7.89 -41.56 6.93
CA MET A 564 -7.59 -41.20 8.31
C MET A 564 -8.06 -42.29 9.28
N THR A 565 -9.30 -42.77 9.12
CA THR A 565 -9.86 -43.86 9.92
C THR A 565 -9.02 -45.14 9.78
N ALA A 566 -8.65 -45.51 8.55
CA ALA A 566 -7.84 -46.71 8.31
C ALA A 566 -6.42 -46.60 8.88
N SER A 567 -5.82 -45.43 8.78
CA SER A 567 -4.48 -45.13 9.32
C SER A 567 -4.49 -45.17 10.86
N GLN A 568 -5.57 -44.70 11.50
CA GLN A 568 -5.77 -44.82 12.95
C GLN A 568 -5.93 -46.28 13.39
N GLU A 569 -6.77 -47.06 12.71
CA GLU A 569 -6.93 -48.50 13.00
C GLU A 569 -5.61 -49.27 12.86
N PHE A 570 -4.85 -48.98 11.79
CA PHE A 570 -3.52 -49.53 11.55
C PHE A 570 -2.55 -49.19 12.69
N THR A 571 -2.55 -47.93 13.13
CA THR A 571 -1.69 -47.44 14.22
C THR A 571 -2.08 -48.04 15.57
N GLN A 572 -3.37 -48.16 15.86
CA GLN A 572 -3.86 -48.78 17.10
C GLN A 572 -3.39 -50.23 17.23
N LYS A 573 -3.50 -51.00 16.14
CA LYS A 573 -3.05 -52.40 16.13
C LYS A 573 -1.54 -52.54 16.28
N LEU A 574 -0.77 -51.61 15.71
CA LEU A 574 0.67 -51.53 15.93
C LEU A 574 1.02 -51.34 17.41
N TYR A 575 0.29 -50.48 18.12
CA TYR A 575 0.45 -50.31 19.57
C TYR A 575 0.00 -51.55 20.36
N GLU A 576 -1.11 -52.17 20.00
CA GLU A 576 -1.58 -53.42 20.62
C GLU A 576 -0.55 -54.56 20.46
N GLN A 577 0.06 -54.67 19.29
CA GLN A 577 1.10 -55.67 19.00
C GLN A 577 2.44 -55.36 19.69
N ALA A 578 2.79 -54.07 19.82
CA ALA A 578 3.96 -53.65 20.59
C ALA A 578 3.78 -53.94 22.10
N ALA A 579 2.59 -53.65 22.65
CA ALA A 579 2.24 -53.94 24.04
C ALA A 579 2.16 -55.46 24.32
N ALA A 580 1.69 -56.25 23.36
CA ALA A 580 1.70 -57.71 23.43
C ALA A 580 3.13 -58.29 23.42
N ASN A 581 4.05 -57.66 22.68
CA ASN A 581 5.47 -58.05 22.66
C ASN A 581 6.24 -57.62 23.93
N GLU A 582 5.90 -56.49 24.55
CA GLU A 582 6.46 -56.09 25.86
C GLU A 582 5.98 -57.00 27.01
N SER A 583 4.70 -57.40 26.99
CA SER A 583 4.15 -58.33 27.99
C SER A 583 4.65 -59.78 27.79
N ALA A 584 4.99 -60.19 26.57
CA ALA A 584 5.71 -61.44 26.30
C ALA A 584 7.20 -61.39 26.71
N GLY A 585 7.82 -60.20 26.72
CA GLY A 585 9.18 -59.98 27.22
C GLY A 585 9.31 -60.06 28.75
N ALA A 586 8.25 -59.74 29.49
CA ALA A 586 8.24 -59.79 30.96
C ALA A 586 7.99 -61.20 31.55
N ALA A 587 7.62 -62.20 30.73
CA ALA A 587 7.40 -63.58 31.18
C ALA A 587 8.60 -64.52 30.98
N GLY A 588 9.74 -64.00 30.51
CA GLY A 588 10.96 -64.77 30.24
C GLY A 588 12.20 -64.19 30.89
N GLY A 589 12.24 -64.14 32.23
CA GLY A 589 13.40 -63.59 32.95
C GLY A 589 13.46 -63.98 34.42
N ALA A 590 13.63 -65.28 34.72
CA ALA A 590 14.12 -65.73 36.01
C ALA A 590 15.57 -66.23 35.89
N SER A 591 16.44 -65.64 36.71
CA SER A 591 17.80 -66.01 37.11
C SER A 591 18.99 -65.19 36.58
N SER A 592 19.69 -64.63 37.59
CA SER A 592 21.07 -64.13 37.72
C SER A 592 21.43 -62.71 37.24
N ALA A 593 21.58 -61.82 38.23
CA ALA A 593 22.43 -60.62 38.24
C ALA A 593 23.79 -60.95 38.91
N PRO A 594 24.79 -60.03 39.04
CA PRO A 594 25.00 -58.71 38.42
C PRO A 594 26.44 -58.46 37.87
N SER A 595 26.65 -57.38 37.10
CA SER A 595 27.85 -56.51 37.23
C SER A 595 27.65 -55.16 36.56
N ASP A 596 28.15 -54.13 37.25
CA ASP A 596 27.95 -52.68 37.18
C ASP A 596 28.44 -51.92 35.92
N ASP A 597 28.07 -50.63 35.97
CA ASP A 597 28.54 -49.43 35.25
C ASP A 597 27.74 -49.06 33.98
N GLU A 598 27.17 -47.86 33.79
CA GLU A 598 27.17 -46.59 34.53
C GLU A 598 26.03 -45.75 33.90
N VAL A 599 25.05 -45.28 34.69
CA VAL A 599 23.98 -44.38 34.24
C VAL A 599 24.35 -42.97 34.69
N VAL A 600 24.52 -42.06 33.73
CA VAL A 600 24.59 -40.63 33.99
C VAL A 600 23.17 -40.09 34.00
N ASP A 601 22.67 -39.79 35.19
CA ASP A 601 21.46 -39.01 35.42
C ASP A 601 21.63 -37.60 34.87
N ALA A 602 20.66 -37.14 34.07
CA ALA A 602 20.43 -35.72 33.82
C ALA A 602 18.99 -35.41 34.22
N GLU A 603 18.88 -34.87 35.44
CA GLU A 603 17.72 -34.21 36.03
C GLU A 603 17.00 -33.28 35.03
N ILE A 604 15.68 -33.45 34.92
CA ILE A 604 14.77 -32.40 34.47
C ILE A 604 14.46 -31.55 35.70
N VAL A 605 14.93 -30.31 35.70
CA VAL A 605 14.52 -29.29 36.67
C VAL A 605 13.26 -28.64 36.12
N ASP A 606 12.12 -28.96 36.73
CA ASP A 606 10.92 -28.13 36.67
C ASP A 606 11.12 -26.94 37.61
N ASP A 607 11.31 -25.74 37.05
CA ASP A 607 11.28 -24.49 37.82
C ASP A 607 9.81 -24.02 37.93
N GLU A 608 9.17 -24.36 39.04
CA GLU A 608 8.05 -23.60 39.60
C GLU A 608 8.57 -22.55 40.60
N GLY A 609 8.30 -21.27 40.31
CA GLY A 609 7.96 -20.27 41.31
C GLY A 609 8.98 -19.16 41.59
N ASN A 610 8.66 -17.92 41.17
CA ASN A 610 8.13 -16.86 42.05
C ASN A 610 7.90 -15.55 41.27
#